data_AF-A0A9D1TT10-F1
#
_entry.id   AF-A0A9D1TT10-F1
#
_cell.length_a   1.000
_cell.length_b   1.000
_cell.length_c   1.000
_cell.angle_alpha   90.00
_cell.angle_beta   90.00
_cell.angle_gamma   90.00
#
_symmetry.space_group_name_H-M   'P 1'
#
loop_
_entity.id
_entity.type
_entity.pdbx_description
1 polymer ?
#
loop_
_entity_poly.entity_id
_entity_poly.type
_entity_poly.pdbx_seq_one_letter_code
_entity_poly.pdbx_strand_id
1 'polypeptide(L)'
;MQDAKIVVAVKYCGGDLNPFDAAALECALYTGSRDITVLTMSPPSVMPKLEALTRLGVKAVLLTDAAYAGADTLATARTLAAFIKRQPPDFIFCGRQSTDGDTAQVPPCLSALIGYDIVPSVMRLDGDTAYLRSGENRALTGRQVVTFERIKSLRFPSIKAKPAEVTTIDNNELRLPLDLCGQRGSPTRVLKVYENRTGKRLCKFIGFDSLEATIKAALSKQRARVAEYDGPKLKEVYYTSGAKEQARRIAYKCVKLDVEGRDAAAVAAEIRQKSAGIILWSDAPQMRVLAPQVAGLLGAGLCADCTELKTDGENLFMIRPAAGGSVTAEIQCRAPVTMATVRTAGSDGSIIFSVGRGAERAVGKIREMADRLGAEVCCSRAVVDDDVMPYECQVGLTGRTVAPKVYVAFGISGAVQHMCAVERAGTVIAVNKDKNAKIFDYADYGIVAEV
;
A
#
# COMPACT_ATOMS: atom_id res chain seq x y z
N MET A 1 -16.62 -2.39 23.28
CA MET A 1 -16.79 -3.57 22.39
C MET A 1 -16.42 -4.88 23.11
N GLN A 2 -16.77 -5.04 24.40
CA GLN A 2 -16.28 -6.18 25.21
C GLN A 2 -16.84 -7.55 24.77
N ASP A 3 -18.06 -7.57 24.25
CA ASP A 3 -18.73 -8.81 23.80
C ASP A 3 -18.64 -9.01 22.28
N ALA A 4 -17.97 -8.11 21.56
CA ALA A 4 -17.85 -8.20 20.11
C ALA A 4 -16.93 -9.35 19.71
N LYS A 5 -17.33 -10.18 18.75
CA LYS A 5 -16.47 -11.20 18.15
C LYS A 5 -15.55 -10.56 17.13
N ILE A 6 -14.24 -10.59 17.39
CA ILE A 6 -13.22 -9.96 16.54
C ILE A 6 -12.33 -11.05 15.95
N VAL A 7 -12.24 -11.10 14.62
CA VAL A 7 -11.18 -11.87 13.93
C VAL A 7 -10.08 -10.90 13.52
N VAL A 8 -8.84 -11.18 13.91
CA VAL A 8 -7.67 -10.45 13.45
C VAL A 8 -6.98 -11.27 12.37
N ALA A 9 -7.13 -10.87 11.10
CA ALA A 9 -6.45 -11.54 10.00
C ALA A 9 -5.01 -11.03 9.90
N VAL A 10 -4.04 -11.92 10.04
CA VAL A 10 -2.61 -11.58 10.11
C VAL A 10 -1.78 -12.33 9.06
N LYS A 11 -0.69 -11.70 8.63
CA LYS A 11 0.31 -12.28 7.74
C LYS A 11 1.69 -12.26 8.38
N TYR A 12 2.46 -13.32 8.14
CA TYR A 12 3.88 -13.37 8.46
C TYR A 12 4.71 -13.04 7.22
N CYS A 13 5.65 -12.10 7.37
CA CYS A 13 6.54 -11.62 6.30
C CYS A 13 7.98 -11.87 6.73
N GLY A 14 8.75 -12.65 5.95
CA GLY A 14 10.13 -13.00 6.33
C GLY A 14 10.21 -13.79 7.66
N GLY A 15 9.11 -14.43 8.06
CA GLY A 15 8.99 -15.11 9.34
C GLY A 15 8.44 -14.25 10.47
N ASP A 16 8.45 -12.92 10.38
CA ASP A 16 7.94 -12.06 11.45
C ASP A 16 6.50 -11.63 11.22
N LEU A 17 5.77 -11.35 12.30
CA LEU A 17 4.42 -10.83 12.19
C LEU A 17 4.48 -9.47 11.48
N ASN A 18 3.70 -9.31 10.42
CA ASN A 18 3.62 -8.06 9.68
C ASN A 18 3.29 -6.90 10.66
N PRO A 19 4.05 -5.79 10.64
CA PRO A 19 3.89 -4.75 11.66
C PRO A 19 2.53 -4.05 11.64
N PHE A 20 1.86 -3.98 10.49
CA PHE A 20 0.49 -3.47 10.43
C PHE A 20 -0.51 -4.43 11.09
N ASP A 21 -0.31 -5.74 10.92
CA ASP A 21 -1.15 -6.76 11.55
C ASP A 21 -0.90 -6.84 13.05
N ALA A 22 0.34 -6.61 13.50
CA ALA A 22 0.68 -6.46 14.91
C ALA A 22 -0.06 -5.26 15.54
N ALA A 23 -0.14 -4.13 14.83
CA ALA A 23 -0.92 -2.97 15.27
C ALA A 23 -2.43 -3.29 15.30
N ALA A 24 -2.95 -4.01 14.31
CA ALA A 24 -4.35 -4.43 14.28
C ALA A 24 -4.70 -5.38 15.45
N LEU A 25 -3.82 -6.33 15.77
CA LEU A 25 -3.97 -7.22 16.92
C LEU A 25 -3.94 -6.43 18.24
N GLU A 26 -3.01 -5.49 18.38
CA GLU A 26 -2.96 -4.64 19.56
C GLU A 26 -4.23 -3.81 19.72
N CYS A 27 -4.76 -3.25 18.62
CA CYS A 27 -6.02 -2.52 18.65
C CYS A 27 -7.18 -3.43 19.06
N ALA A 28 -7.25 -4.67 18.57
CA ALA A 28 -8.25 -5.64 18.99
C ALA A 28 -8.17 -5.91 20.51
N LEU A 29 -6.96 -6.11 21.06
CA LEU A 29 -6.76 -6.31 22.50
C LEU A 29 -7.19 -5.09 23.33
N TYR A 30 -6.95 -3.86 22.83
CA TYR A 30 -7.38 -2.63 23.49
C TYR A 30 -8.90 -2.45 23.56
N THR A 31 -9.66 -3.10 22.67
CA THR A 31 -11.14 -3.04 22.73
C THR A 31 -11.72 -3.69 23.99
N GLY A 32 -10.92 -4.52 24.67
CA GLY A 32 -11.37 -5.34 25.80
C GLY A 32 -12.27 -6.51 25.38
N SER A 33 -12.36 -6.83 24.08
CA SER A 33 -13.10 -7.99 23.60
C SER A 33 -12.55 -9.28 24.21
N ARG A 34 -13.47 -10.15 24.66
CA ARG A 34 -13.14 -11.47 25.20
C ARG A 34 -13.12 -12.56 24.13
N ASP A 35 -13.57 -12.27 22.91
CA ASP A 35 -13.62 -13.23 21.80
C ASP A 35 -12.82 -12.72 20.59
N ILE A 36 -11.49 -12.78 20.76
CA ILE A 36 -10.52 -12.42 19.72
C ILE A 36 -9.93 -13.70 19.14
N THR A 37 -10.01 -13.85 17.81
CA THR A 37 -9.40 -14.96 17.06
C THR A 37 -8.38 -14.42 16.07
N VAL A 38 -7.11 -14.79 16.21
CA VAL A 38 -6.07 -14.55 15.22
C VAL A 38 -6.22 -15.57 14.10
N LEU A 39 -6.39 -15.11 12.87
CA LEU A 39 -6.55 -15.95 11.67
C LEU A 39 -5.38 -15.69 10.73
N THR A 40 -4.71 -16.74 10.26
CA THR A 40 -3.67 -16.59 9.24
C THR A 40 -3.74 -17.69 8.19
N MET A 41 -3.45 -17.33 6.94
CA MET A 41 -3.18 -18.28 5.86
C MET A 41 -1.67 -18.35 5.67
N SER A 42 -1.04 -19.40 6.19
CA SER A 42 0.42 -19.50 6.27
C SER A 42 0.89 -20.97 6.18
N PRO A 43 2.16 -21.21 5.82
CA PRO A 43 2.74 -22.55 5.92
C PRO A 43 2.78 -23.06 7.37
N PRO A 44 2.89 -24.39 7.58
CA PRO A 44 2.96 -24.98 8.92
C PRO A 44 4.11 -24.46 9.79
N SER A 45 5.18 -23.94 9.20
CA SER A 45 6.33 -23.39 9.91
C SER A 45 6.01 -22.16 10.78
N VAL A 46 4.85 -21.53 10.59
CA VAL A 46 4.37 -20.41 11.41
C VAL A 46 3.79 -20.87 12.76
N MET A 47 3.48 -22.16 12.92
CA MET A 47 2.81 -22.71 14.11
C MET A 47 3.40 -22.21 15.45
N PRO A 48 4.72 -22.29 15.71
CA PRO A 48 5.26 -21.89 17.01
C PRO A 48 5.07 -20.39 17.29
N LYS A 49 5.05 -19.56 16.24
CA LYS A 49 4.85 -18.11 16.36
C LYS A 49 3.39 -17.79 16.62
N LEU A 50 2.47 -18.57 16.08
CA LEU A 50 1.05 -18.42 16.30
C LEU A 50 0.64 -18.93 17.69
N GLU A 51 1.20 -20.05 18.15
CA GLU A 51 1.12 -20.51 19.54
C GLU A 51 1.60 -19.44 20.52
N ALA A 52 2.69 -18.74 20.21
CA ALA A 52 3.18 -17.65 21.06
C ALA A 52 2.16 -16.50 21.20
N LEU A 53 1.38 -16.18 20.16
CA LEU A 53 0.35 -15.14 20.21
C LEU A 53 -0.82 -15.53 21.13
N THR A 54 -1.14 -16.81 21.27
CA THR A 54 -2.24 -17.26 22.17
C THR A 54 -1.99 -16.89 23.64
N ARG A 55 -0.74 -16.64 24.03
CA ARG A 55 -0.36 -16.15 25.37
C ARG A 55 -0.94 -14.76 25.68
N LEU A 56 -1.45 -14.05 24.67
CA LEU A 56 -2.19 -12.79 24.80
C LEU A 56 -3.67 -12.99 25.15
N GLY A 57 -4.12 -14.23 25.36
CA GLY A 57 -5.51 -14.56 25.65
C GLY A 57 -6.41 -14.61 24.41
N VAL A 58 -5.82 -14.83 23.24
CA VAL A 58 -6.53 -14.92 21.95
C VAL A 58 -6.59 -16.36 21.47
N LYS A 59 -7.65 -16.70 20.73
CA LYS A 59 -7.72 -17.94 19.95
C LYS A 59 -6.84 -17.77 18.71
N ALA A 60 -6.36 -18.88 18.16
CA ALA A 60 -5.56 -18.84 16.94
C ALA A 60 -5.97 -19.94 15.95
N VAL A 61 -6.08 -19.55 14.68
CA VAL A 61 -6.47 -20.42 13.56
C VAL A 61 -5.44 -20.29 12.45
N LEU A 62 -4.89 -21.43 12.04
CA LEU A 62 -3.98 -21.58 10.91
C LEU A 62 -4.73 -22.23 9.74
N LEU A 63 -4.98 -21.45 8.67
CA LEU A 63 -5.40 -21.99 7.38
C LEU A 63 -4.15 -22.42 6.61
N THR A 64 -3.98 -23.73 6.41
CA THR A 64 -2.77 -24.27 5.75
C THR A 64 -3.13 -25.45 4.87
N ASP A 65 -2.76 -25.36 3.59
CA ASP A 65 -2.93 -26.41 2.59
C ASP A 65 -1.97 -26.12 1.44
N ALA A 66 -1.44 -27.16 0.79
CA ALA A 66 -0.61 -27.00 -0.42
C ALA A 66 -1.37 -26.27 -1.54
N ALA A 67 -2.70 -26.42 -1.60
CA ALA A 67 -3.58 -25.76 -2.56
C ALA A 67 -3.57 -24.23 -2.43
N TYR A 68 -3.17 -23.65 -1.29
CA TYR A 68 -3.12 -22.21 -1.09
C TYR A 68 -1.80 -21.57 -1.54
N ALA A 69 -0.80 -22.37 -1.91
CA ALA A 69 0.51 -21.88 -2.32
C ALA A 69 0.44 -20.99 -3.58
N GLY A 70 1.25 -19.92 -3.59
CA GLY A 70 1.35 -19.00 -4.72
C GLY A 70 0.10 -18.16 -4.96
N ALA A 71 -0.78 -18.02 -3.95
CA ALA A 71 -1.96 -17.17 -4.00
C ALA A 71 -1.59 -15.69 -4.25
N ASP A 72 -2.29 -15.06 -5.18
CA ASP A 72 -2.38 -13.61 -5.23
C ASP A 72 -3.39 -13.07 -4.20
N THR A 73 -3.67 -11.78 -4.27
CA THR A 73 -4.52 -11.11 -3.29
C THR A 73 -5.98 -11.53 -3.36
N LEU A 74 -6.50 -11.88 -4.54
CA LEU A 74 -7.87 -12.36 -4.70
C LEU A 74 -8.01 -13.79 -4.17
N ALA A 75 -7.09 -14.68 -4.55
CA ALA A 75 -7.08 -16.06 -4.05
C ALA A 75 -6.93 -16.09 -2.51
N THR A 76 -6.05 -15.25 -1.96
CA THR A 76 -5.90 -15.08 -0.50
C THR A 76 -7.21 -14.62 0.15
N ALA A 77 -7.85 -13.59 -0.41
CA ALA A 77 -9.11 -13.07 0.11
C ALA A 77 -10.24 -14.10 0.06
N ARG A 78 -10.30 -14.94 -0.98
CA ARG A 78 -11.27 -16.05 -1.10
C ARG A 78 -11.08 -17.11 -0.03
N THR A 79 -9.83 -17.50 0.26
CA THR A 79 -9.53 -18.45 1.35
C THR A 79 -9.96 -17.90 2.71
N LEU A 80 -9.62 -16.65 3.01
CA LEU A 80 -10.08 -16.00 4.25
C LEU A 80 -11.61 -15.89 4.30
N ALA A 81 -12.25 -15.50 3.19
CA ALA A 81 -13.70 -15.37 3.08
C ALA A 81 -14.41 -16.71 3.34
N ALA A 82 -13.87 -17.83 2.85
CA ALA A 82 -14.44 -19.15 3.06
C ALA A 82 -14.49 -19.53 4.55
N PHE A 83 -13.46 -19.17 5.33
CA PHE A 83 -13.44 -19.39 6.77
C PHE A 83 -14.43 -18.44 7.47
N ILE A 84 -14.33 -17.15 7.16
CA ILE A 84 -15.15 -16.10 7.79
C ILE A 84 -16.64 -16.36 7.59
N LYS A 85 -17.09 -16.80 6.41
CA LYS A 85 -18.51 -17.09 6.13
C LYS A 85 -19.09 -18.20 7.01
N ARG A 86 -18.26 -19.13 7.49
CA ARG A 86 -18.68 -20.21 8.40
C ARG A 86 -18.79 -19.74 9.85
N GLN A 87 -17.98 -18.74 10.22
CA GLN A 87 -17.92 -18.21 11.57
C GLN A 87 -17.91 -16.67 11.53
N PRO A 88 -19.00 -16.03 11.08
CA PRO A 88 -19.01 -14.59 10.84
C PRO A 88 -18.74 -13.81 12.13
N PRO A 89 -17.65 -13.03 12.21
CA PRO A 89 -17.41 -12.13 13.33
C PRO A 89 -18.16 -10.82 13.15
N ASP A 90 -18.23 -10.01 14.21
CA ASP A 90 -18.72 -8.63 14.12
C ASP A 90 -17.67 -7.76 13.42
N PHE A 91 -16.40 -7.93 13.79
CA PHE A 91 -15.31 -7.16 13.19
C PHE A 91 -14.19 -8.05 12.67
N ILE A 92 -13.62 -7.64 11.54
CA ILE A 92 -12.40 -8.23 10.99
C ILE A 92 -11.33 -7.16 11.00
N PHE A 93 -10.35 -7.29 11.89
CA PHE A 93 -9.24 -6.36 11.99
C PHE A 93 -8.08 -6.87 11.13
N CYS A 94 -7.50 -6.01 10.31
CA CYS A 94 -6.34 -6.32 9.48
C CYS A 94 -5.33 -5.18 9.53
N GLY A 95 -4.06 -5.45 9.30
CA GLY A 95 -3.15 -4.41 8.88
C GLY A 95 -3.57 -3.86 7.51
N ARG A 96 -3.29 -2.58 7.27
CA ARG A 96 -3.60 -1.94 5.97
C ARG A 96 -2.95 -2.66 4.79
N GLN A 97 -1.70 -3.09 4.96
CA GLN A 97 -0.99 -3.89 3.96
C GLN A 97 0.06 -4.79 4.62
N SER A 98 0.58 -5.74 3.85
CA SER A 98 1.81 -6.46 4.21
C SER A 98 3.04 -5.79 3.60
N THR A 99 4.19 -5.90 4.27
CA THR A 99 5.45 -5.24 3.88
C THR A 99 6.19 -5.93 2.73
N ASP A 100 5.81 -7.16 2.40
CA ASP A 100 6.39 -7.94 1.31
C ASP A 100 5.68 -7.66 -0.03
N GLY A 101 4.35 -7.73 -0.03
CA GLY A 101 3.51 -7.53 -1.20
C GLY A 101 3.15 -6.07 -1.45
N ASP A 102 3.03 -5.25 -0.39
CA ASP A 102 2.70 -3.82 -0.46
C ASP A 102 1.49 -3.52 -1.38
N THR A 103 0.45 -4.35 -1.33
CA THR A 103 -0.71 -4.23 -2.24
C THR A 103 -1.89 -3.49 -1.61
N ALA A 104 -2.11 -3.65 -0.30
CA ALA A 104 -3.30 -3.19 0.43
C ALA A 104 -4.64 -3.73 -0.11
N GLN A 105 -4.63 -4.84 -0.85
CA GLN A 105 -5.80 -5.33 -1.59
C GLN A 105 -6.63 -6.38 -0.84
N VAL A 106 -6.01 -7.21 0.01
CA VAL A 106 -6.69 -8.36 0.62
C VAL A 106 -7.88 -7.92 1.48
N PRO A 107 -7.78 -6.94 2.40
CA PRO A 107 -8.92 -6.56 3.23
C PRO A 107 -10.10 -5.96 2.44
N PRO A 108 -9.91 -5.02 1.48
CA PRO A 108 -11.03 -4.55 0.65
C PRO A 108 -11.61 -5.67 -0.23
N CYS A 109 -10.80 -6.54 -0.83
CA CYS A 109 -11.30 -7.73 -1.54
C CYS A 109 -12.16 -8.60 -0.62
N LEU A 110 -11.67 -8.90 0.59
CA LEU A 110 -12.37 -9.70 1.58
C LEU A 110 -13.73 -9.08 1.93
N SER A 111 -13.77 -7.77 2.20
CA SER A 111 -15.00 -7.04 2.54
C SER A 111 -16.10 -7.24 1.48
N ALA A 112 -15.75 -7.13 0.21
CA ALA A 112 -16.69 -7.32 -0.90
C ALA A 112 -17.15 -8.78 -1.05
N LEU A 113 -16.25 -9.75 -0.84
CA LEU A 113 -16.55 -11.18 -0.96
C LEU A 113 -17.51 -11.69 0.13
N ILE A 114 -17.50 -11.07 1.31
CA ILE A 114 -18.35 -11.43 2.46
C ILE A 114 -19.52 -10.47 2.68
N GLY A 115 -19.57 -9.34 1.97
CA GLY A 115 -20.62 -8.32 2.11
C GLY A 115 -20.52 -7.51 3.39
N TYR A 116 -19.31 -7.23 3.87
CA TYR A 116 -19.07 -6.38 5.04
C TYR A 116 -18.69 -4.98 4.58
N ASP A 117 -19.07 -3.97 5.37
CA ASP A 117 -18.58 -2.60 5.19
C ASP A 117 -17.07 -2.53 5.49
N ILE A 118 -16.39 -1.51 4.97
CA ILE A 118 -14.96 -1.31 5.21
C ILE A 118 -14.66 0.05 5.85
N VAL A 119 -13.81 0.02 6.87
CA VAL A 119 -13.25 1.18 7.57
C VAL A 119 -11.74 1.20 7.30
N PRO A 120 -11.26 1.96 6.29
CA PRO A 120 -9.90 1.86 5.80
C PRO A 120 -8.92 2.78 6.56
N SER A 121 -7.67 2.37 6.71
CA SER A 121 -6.56 3.20 7.20
C SER A 121 -6.83 3.92 8.53
N VAL A 122 -7.24 3.17 9.55
CA VAL A 122 -7.43 3.67 10.91
C VAL A 122 -6.09 4.11 11.50
N MET A 123 -6.03 5.37 11.91
CA MET A 123 -4.91 6.03 12.58
C MET A 123 -5.04 5.95 14.10
N ARG A 124 -6.27 5.88 14.61
CA ARG A 124 -6.56 5.85 16.04
C ARG A 124 -7.93 5.23 16.29
N LEU A 125 -8.07 4.50 17.39
CA LEU A 125 -9.32 3.90 17.82
C LEU A 125 -9.59 4.27 19.27
N ASP A 126 -10.69 5.00 19.53
CA ASP A 126 -11.16 5.36 20.86
C ASP A 126 -12.51 4.71 21.10
N GLY A 127 -12.54 3.67 21.95
CA GLY A 127 -13.76 2.89 22.13
C GLY A 127 -14.21 2.27 20.80
N ASP A 128 -15.35 2.70 20.29
CA ASP A 128 -15.91 2.31 18.99
C ASP A 128 -15.68 3.34 17.89
N THR A 129 -15.00 4.46 18.15
CA THR A 129 -14.79 5.51 17.14
C THR A 129 -13.41 5.40 16.51
N ALA A 130 -13.39 5.15 15.20
CA ALA A 130 -12.19 5.06 14.39
C ALA A 130 -11.89 6.40 13.70
N TYR A 131 -10.66 6.89 13.85
CA TYR A 131 -10.15 8.09 13.18
C TYR A 131 -9.29 7.66 12.01
N LEU A 132 -9.67 8.07 10.80
CA LEU A 132 -9.09 7.62 9.56
C LEU A 132 -7.96 8.55 9.12
N ARG A 133 -7.07 7.99 8.31
CA ARG A 133 -5.99 8.76 7.67
C ARG A 133 -6.49 9.87 6.73
N SER A 134 -7.73 9.80 6.26
CA SER A 134 -8.35 10.86 5.47
C SER A 134 -8.73 12.10 6.31
N GLY A 135 -8.65 12.01 7.64
CA GLY A 135 -9.16 13.03 8.56
C GLY A 135 -10.62 12.82 8.99
N GLU A 136 -11.33 11.88 8.36
CA GLU A 136 -12.68 11.48 8.76
C GLU A 136 -12.65 10.66 10.07
N ASN A 137 -13.75 10.68 10.82
CA ASN A 137 -14.02 9.70 11.86
C ASN A 137 -15.25 8.86 11.50
N ARG A 138 -15.28 7.61 11.96
CA ARG A 138 -16.39 6.68 11.75
C ARG A 138 -16.62 5.84 13.00
N ALA A 139 -17.88 5.67 13.38
CA ALA A 139 -18.24 4.70 14.41
C ALA A 139 -18.15 3.27 13.84
N LEU A 140 -17.62 2.36 14.65
CA LEU A 140 -17.57 0.94 14.37
C LEU A 140 -18.92 0.31 14.72
N THR A 141 -19.70 -0.02 13.71
CA THR A 141 -21.08 -0.51 13.88
C THR A 141 -21.39 -1.65 12.91
N GLY A 142 -22.22 -2.59 13.33
CA GLY A 142 -22.61 -3.72 12.49
C GLY A 142 -21.42 -4.62 12.17
N ARG A 143 -21.31 -5.05 10.91
CA ARG A 143 -20.28 -5.97 10.44
C ARG A 143 -19.29 -5.28 9.53
N GLN A 144 -18.04 -5.15 10.00
CA GLN A 144 -17.04 -4.32 9.32
C GLN A 144 -15.67 -4.99 9.23
N VAL A 145 -15.01 -4.79 8.08
CA VAL A 145 -13.57 -4.98 7.93
C VAL A 145 -12.88 -3.66 8.29
N VAL A 146 -12.00 -3.68 9.27
CA VAL A 146 -11.28 -2.50 9.75
C VAL A 146 -9.79 -2.68 9.49
N THR A 147 -9.20 -1.76 8.75
CA THR A 147 -7.76 -1.82 8.45
C THR A 147 -6.98 -0.78 9.23
N PHE A 148 -5.88 -1.18 9.85
CA PHE A 148 -5.08 -0.33 10.71
C PHE A 148 -3.77 0.07 10.04
N GLU A 149 -3.43 1.35 10.16
CA GLU A 149 -2.06 1.80 9.94
C GLU A 149 -1.20 1.34 11.12
N ARG A 150 0.11 1.57 11.04
CA ARG A 150 1.06 1.06 12.04
C ARG A 150 1.10 1.95 13.29
N ILE A 151 -0.02 1.98 14.02
CA ILE A 151 -0.33 3.00 15.03
C ILE A 151 -0.01 2.56 16.46
N LYS A 152 0.24 1.27 16.68
CA LYS A 152 0.56 0.68 17.98
C LYS A 152 1.53 -0.48 17.82
N SER A 153 2.40 -0.63 18.81
CA SER A 153 3.26 -1.81 18.95
C SER A 153 2.52 -2.89 19.74
N LEU A 154 2.56 -4.12 19.25
CA LEU A 154 1.98 -5.27 19.96
C LEU A 154 2.64 -5.43 21.33
N ARG A 155 1.82 -5.56 22.36
CA ARG A 155 2.29 -5.79 23.73
C ARG A 155 2.99 -7.14 23.86
N PHE A 156 3.92 -7.23 24.81
CA PHE A 156 4.54 -8.50 25.15
C PHE A 156 3.58 -9.37 25.98
N PRO A 157 3.47 -10.68 25.70
CA PRO A 157 2.71 -11.58 26.53
C PRO A 157 3.37 -11.74 27.90
N SER A 158 2.56 -12.00 28.93
CA SER A 158 3.06 -12.30 30.27
C SER A 158 3.93 -13.56 30.24
N ILE A 159 5.05 -13.53 30.97
CA ILE A 159 5.95 -14.68 31.12
C ILE A 159 5.21 -15.87 31.75
N LYS A 160 4.21 -15.61 32.61
CA LYS A 160 3.38 -16.63 33.27
C LYS A 160 2.27 -17.22 32.38
N ALA A 161 1.90 -16.54 31.29
CA ALA A 161 0.85 -17.02 30.40
C ALA A 161 1.32 -18.28 29.67
N LYS A 162 0.53 -19.34 29.64
CA LYS A 162 0.85 -20.56 28.89
C LYS A 162 0.29 -20.43 27.47
N PRO A 163 0.99 -20.95 26.45
CA PRO A 163 0.42 -21.03 25.11
C PRO A 163 -0.77 -21.99 25.12
N ALA A 164 -1.74 -21.73 24.25
CA ALA A 164 -2.87 -22.57 23.95
C ALA A 164 -2.70 -23.23 22.57
N GLU A 165 -3.51 -24.26 22.32
CA GLU A 165 -3.52 -24.97 21.04
C GLU A 165 -4.00 -24.07 19.90
N VAL A 166 -3.37 -24.20 18.74
CA VAL A 166 -3.75 -23.53 17.51
C VAL A 166 -4.64 -24.47 16.69
N THR A 167 -5.82 -24.01 16.31
CA THR A 167 -6.70 -24.76 15.40
C THR A 167 -6.14 -24.72 13.98
N THR A 168 -5.92 -25.89 13.39
CA THR A 168 -5.43 -25.99 12.00
C THR A 168 -6.55 -26.44 11.08
N ILE A 169 -6.76 -25.74 9.97
CA ILE A 169 -7.82 -26.01 9.00
C ILE A 169 -7.19 -26.10 7.60
N ASP A 170 -7.37 -27.24 6.95
CA ASP A 170 -6.95 -27.49 5.57
C ASP A 170 -8.09 -27.26 4.57
N ASN A 171 -7.88 -27.54 3.28
CA ASN A 171 -8.94 -27.37 2.28
C ASN A 171 -9.98 -28.50 2.27
N ASN A 172 -9.68 -29.66 2.86
CA ASN A 172 -10.69 -30.73 3.01
C ASN A 172 -11.78 -30.28 3.98
N GLU A 173 -11.39 -29.59 5.05
CA GLU A 173 -12.32 -28.94 5.96
C GLU A 173 -12.93 -27.69 5.33
N LEU A 174 -12.13 -26.77 4.77
CA LEU A 174 -12.60 -25.46 4.25
C LEU A 174 -13.48 -25.58 2.99
N ARG A 175 -13.33 -26.65 2.21
CA ARG A 175 -14.11 -26.96 1.00
C ARG A 175 -14.16 -25.80 0.00
N LEU A 176 -13.09 -25.02 -0.13
CA LEU A 176 -12.99 -24.01 -1.18
C LEU A 176 -12.67 -24.74 -2.50
N PRO A 177 -13.41 -24.46 -3.61
CA PRO A 177 -13.10 -25.05 -4.90
C PRO A 177 -11.64 -24.81 -5.31
N LEU A 178 -10.96 -25.86 -5.78
CA LEU A 178 -9.51 -25.84 -6.05
C LEU A 178 -9.09 -24.85 -7.16
N ASP A 179 -10.02 -24.51 -8.05
CA ASP A 179 -9.86 -23.47 -9.07
C ASP A 179 -9.96 -22.04 -8.52
N LEU A 180 -10.32 -21.88 -7.23
CA LEU A 180 -10.31 -20.61 -6.51
C LEU A 180 -9.14 -20.50 -5.51
N CYS A 181 -8.37 -21.58 -5.32
CA CYS A 181 -7.28 -21.68 -4.37
C CYS A 181 -5.91 -21.34 -5.01
N GLY A 182 -5.05 -20.69 -4.22
CA GLY A 182 -3.62 -20.56 -4.53
C GLY A 182 -3.35 -19.98 -5.91
N GLN A 183 -2.26 -20.45 -6.52
CA GLN A 183 -1.86 -20.04 -7.87
C GLN A 183 -2.92 -20.36 -8.93
N ARG A 184 -3.72 -21.42 -8.76
CA ARG A 184 -4.77 -21.82 -9.71
C ARG A 184 -5.91 -20.80 -9.75
N GLY A 185 -6.31 -20.29 -8.59
CA GLY A 185 -7.35 -19.27 -8.45
C GLY A 185 -6.85 -17.83 -8.54
N SER A 186 -5.55 -17.64 -8.80
CA SER A 186 -4.92 -16.32 -8.91
C SER A 186 -5.09 -15.76 -10.32
N PRO A 187 -5.88 -14.69 -10.51
CA PRO A 187 -5.96 -14.01 -11.80
C PRO A 187 -4.67 -13.31 -12.22
N THR A 188 -3.77 -13.01 -11.29
CA THR A 188 -2.48 -12.36 -11.59
C THR A 188 -1.30 -13.32 -11.48
N ARG A 189 -0.28 -13.12 -12.31
CA ARG A 189 0.98 -13.87 -12.25
C ARG A 189 2.18 -12.94 -12.38
N VAL A 190 3.14 -13.12 -11.49
CA VAL A 190 4.46 -12.48 -11.60
C VAL A 190 5.25 -13.20 -12.70
N LEU A 191 5.63 -12.46 -13.73
CA LEU A 191 6.42 -12.97 -14.86
C LEU A 191 7.92 -12.85 -14.59
N LYS A 192 8.34 -11.70 -14.05
CA LYS A 192 9.75 -11.39 -13.81
C LYS A 192 9.88 -10.55 -12.54
N VAL A 193 10.96 -10.80 -11.79
CA VAL A 193 11.39 -9.97 -10.66
C VAL A 193 12.84 -9.58 -10.88
N TYR A 194 13.17 -8.31 -10.68
CA TYR A 194 14.54 -7.80 -10.79
C TYR A 194 14.79 -6.71 -9.75
N GLU A 195 16.06 -6.51 -9.39
CA GLU A 195 16.46 -5.46 -8.45
C GLU A 195 16.04 -4.08 -8.97
N ASN A 196 15.39 -3.28 -8.12
CA ASN A 196 14.97 -1.95 -8.52
C ASN A 196 16.19 -1.00 -8.50
N ARG A 197 16.65 -0.59 -9.69
CA ARG A 197 17.71 0.41 -9.86
C ARG A 197 17.17 1.75 -10.39
N THR A 198 15.85 1.89 -10.48
CA THR A 198 15.18 3.04 -11.07
C THR A 198 15.35 4.27 -10.18
N GLY A 199 15.51 5.44 -10.78
CA GLY A 199 15.63 6.71 -10.06
C GLY A 199 17.03 7.04 -9.52
N LYS A 200 18.06 6.23 -9.78
CA LYS A 200 19.44 6.61 -9.48
C LYS A 200 19.86 7.84 -10.28
N ARG A 201 20.60 8.75 -9.65
CA ARG A 201 21.03 10.03 -10.20
C ARG A 201 22.53 10.23 -10.02
N LEU A 202 23.11 11.10 -10.83
CA LEU A 202 24.51 11.50 -10.68
C LEU A 202 24.57 12.71 -9.75
N CYS A 203 24.94 12.48 -8.51
CA CYS A 203 25.00 13.52 -7.50
C CYS A 203 26.23 14.41 -7.65
N LYS A 204 25.99 15.71 -7.84
CA LYS A 204 27.01 16.75 -7.74
C LYS A 204 26.97 17.40 -6.36
N PHE A 205 28.06 17.30 -5.61
CA PHE A 205 28.15 17.97 -4.32
C PHE A 205 28.31 19.50 -4.46
N ILE A 206 27.56 20.24 -3.66
CA ILE A 206 27.54 21.71 -3.59
C ILE A 206 27.57 22.18 -2.12
N GLY A 207 27.90 23.46 -1.88
CA GLY A 207 27.81 24.08 -0.56
C GLY A 207 26.38 24.49 -0.21
N PHE A 208 26.07 24.60 1.10
CA PHE A 208 24.73 24.97 1.56
C PHE A 208 24.31 26.36 1.07
N ASP A 209 25.26 27.31 0.97
CA ASP A 209 25.01 28.67 0.45
C ASP A 209 24.48 28.68 -0.99
N SER A 210 24.71 27.60 -1.75
CA SER A 210 24.21 27.45 -3.12
C SER A 210 22.82 26.83 -3.21
N LEU A 211 22.19 26.46 -2.09
CA LEU A 211 20.91 25.75 -2.08
C LEU A 211 19.80 26.56 -2.77
N GLU A 212 19.59 27.81 -2.35
CA GLU A 212 18.54 28.67 -2.94
C GLU A 212 18.77 28.94 -4.43
N ALA A 213 20.02 29.21 -4.82
CA ALA A 213 20.38 29.42 -6.22
C ALA A 213 20.11 28.16 -7.06
N THR A 214 20.40 26.97 -6.52
CA THR A 214 20.15 25.68 -7.16
C THR A 214 18.66 25.41 -7.31
N ILE A 215 17.85 25.71 -6.28
CA ILE A 215 16.38 25.60 -6.35
C ILE A 215 15.84 26.50 -7.47
N LYS A 216 16.25 27.78 -7.51
CA LYS A 216 15.81 28.74 -8.55
C LYS A 216 16.21 28.28 -9.95
N ALA A 217 17.45 27.81 -10.13
CA ALA A 217 17.91 27.28 -11.41
C ALA A 217 17.09 26.05 -11.83
N ALA A 218 16.81 25.13 -10.92
CA ALA A 218 16.02 23.93 -11.19
C ALA A 218 14.57 24.24 -11.59
N LEU A 219 13.95 25.27 -10.98
CA LEU A 219 12.61 25.72 -11.35
C LEU A 219 12.51 26.27 -12.78
N SER A 220 13.59 26.85 -13.28
CA SER A 220 13.67 27.42 -14.63
C SER A 220 13.87 26.35 -15.73
N LYS A 221 14.29 25.13 -15.36
CA LYS A 221 14.44 24.04 -16.33
C LYS A 221 13.07 23.60 -16.85
N GLN A 222 12.95 23.45 -18.16
CA GLN A 222 11.81 22.71 -18.72
C GLN A 222 11.86 21.27 -18.18
N ARG A 223 10.73 20.76 -17.70
CA ARG A 223 10.64 19.34 -17.34
C ARG A 223 11.02 18.52 -18.57
N ALA A 224 11.92 17.56 -18.40
CA ALA A 224 12.17 16.56 -19.42
C ALA A 224 10.81 15.91 -19.76
N ARG A 225 10.46 15.87 -21.06
CA ARG A 225 9.26 15.16 -21.49
C ARG A 225 9.41 13.71 -21.03
N VAL A 226 8.42 13.19 -20.31
CA VAL A 226 8.37 11.76 -20.02
C VAL A 226 8.37 11.05 -21.36
N ALA A 227 9.34 10.16 -21.61
CA ALA A 227 9.45 9.44 -22.87
C ALA A 227 8.07 8.89 -23.27
N GLU A 228 7.67 9.17 -24.52
CA GLU A 228 6.44 8.61 -25.07
C GLU A 228 6.63 7.10 -25.21
N TYR A 229 5.57 6.36 -24.90
CA TYR A 229 5.56 4.92 -25.14
C TYR A 229 5.40 4.68 -26.64
N ASP A 230 6.43 4.10 -27.26
CA ASP A 230 6.54 3.78 -28.69
C ASP A 230 6.16 2.31 -29.00
N GLY A 231 5.47 1.63 -28.07
CA GLY A 231 5.06 0.25 -28.28
C GLY A 231 3.67 0.09 -28.93
N PRO A 232 3.26 -1.16 -29.21
CA PRO A 232 1.90 -1.49 -29.64
C PRO A 232 0.85 -0.90 -28.70
N LYS A 233 -0.36 -0.61 -29.17
CA LYS A 233 -1.43 -0.07 -28.31
C LYS A 233 -2.63 -1.02 -28.25
N LEU A 234 -3.24 -1.06 -27.07
CA LEU A 234 -4.52 -1.73 -26.83
C LEU A 234 -5.65 -1.04 -27.61
N LYS A 235 -6.65 -1.83 -28.03
CA LYS A 235 -7.83 -1.31 -28.74
C LYS A 235 -8.62 -0.33 -27.87
N GLU A 236 -8.91 -0.71 -26.63
CA GLU A 236 -9.72 0.07 -25.70
C GLU A 236 -9.23 -0.13 -24.26
N VAL A 237 -9.14 0.98 -23.51
CA VAL A 237 -8.87 0.97 -22.06
C VAL A 237 -9.89 1.88 -21.37
N TYR A 238 -10.49 1.38 -20.30
CA TYR A 238 -11.29 2.18 -19.38
C TYR A 238 -10.40 2.82 -18.32
N TYR A 239 -10.77 4.00 -17.85
CA TYR A 239 -10.00 4.69 -16.81
C TYR A 239 -10.89 5.47 -15.84
N THR A 240 -10.50 5.50 -14.58
CA THR A 240 -11.11 6.38 -13.56
C THR A 240 -10.43 7.75 -13.52
N SER A 241 -11.05 8.73 -12.84
CA SER A 241 -10.49 10.07 -12.66
C SER A 241 -9.04 10.01 -12.14
N GLY A 242 -8.12 10.71 -12.85
CA GLY A 242 -6.68 10.73 -12.57
C GLY A 242 -5.83 9.81 -13.46
N ALA A 243 -6.39 8.72 -14.01
CA ALA A 243 -5.62 7.71 -14.78
C ALA A 243 -5.64 7.93 -16.31
N LYS A 244 -6.16 9.07 -16.79
CA LYS A 244 -6.38 9.35 -18.22
C LYS A 244 -5.08 9.37 -19.04
N GLU A 245 -4.03 9.95 -18.49
CA GLU A 245 -2.75 10.09 -19.19
C GLU A 245 -2.10 8.72 -19.42
N GLN A 246 -2.14 7.86 -18.40
CA GLN A 246 -1.64 6.49 -18.45
C GLN A 246 -2.42 5.66 -19.48
N ALA A 247 -3.75 5.83 -19.55
CA ALA A 247 -4.57 5.16 -20.56
C ALA A 247 -4.20 5.57 -21.99
N ARG A 248 -4.03 6.88 -22.24
CA ARG A 248 -3.67 7.43 -23.58
C ARG A 248 -2.32 6.94 -24.10
N ARG A 249 -1.40 6.60 -23.19
CA ARG A 249 -0.08 6.08 -23.53
C ARG A 249 -0.17 4.68 -24.14
N ILE A 250 -1.09 3.85 -23.67
CA ILE A 250 -1.13 2.42 -24.01
C ILE A 250 -2.33 2.01 -24.87
N ALA A 251 -3.25 2.91 -25.20
CA ALA A 251 -4.48 2.55 -25.92
C ALA A 251 -4.88 3.56 -27.01
N TYR A 252 -5.57 3.07 -28.05
CA TYR A 252 -6.17 3.89 -29.09
C TYR A 252 -7.46 4.56 -28.62
N LYS A 253 -8.36 3.80 -27.97
CA LYS A 253 -9.61 4.30 -27.40
C LYS A 253 -9.53 4.33 -25.87
N CYS A 254 -9.81 5.49 -25.28
CA CYS A 254 -9.83 5.66 -23.82
C CYS A 254 -11.24 6.05 -23.37
N VAL A 255 -11.86 5.24 -22.51
CA VAL A 255 -13.24 5.48 -22.03
C VAL A 255 -13.21 5.81 -20.54
N LYS A 256 -13.80 6.96 -20.16
CA LYS A 256 -13.92 7.31 -18.73
C LYS A 256 -14.95 6.38 -18.08
N LEU A 257 -14.57 5.75 -16.98
CA LEU A 257 -15.46 5.05 -16.06
C LEU A 257 -15.71 5.96 -14.86
N ASP A 258 -16.96 6.38 -14.67
CA ASP A 258 -17.34 7.24 -13.56
C ASP A 258 -17.69 6.41 -12.34
N VAL A 259 -16.97 6.63 -11.24
CA VAL A 259 -17.04 5.81 -10.02
C VAL A 259 -17.30 6.66 -8.78
N GLU A 260 -17.42 7.98 -8.94
CA GLU A 260 -17.58 8.90 -7.82
C GLU A 260 -18.93 8.69 -7.11
N GLY A 261 -18.90 8.55 -5.78
CA GLY A 261 -20.09 8.32 -4.96
C GLY A 261 -20.77 6.96 -5.15
N ARG A 262 -20.17 6.03 -5.91
CA ARG A 262 -20.77 4.73 -6.22
C ARG A 262 -20.14 3.60 -5.41
N ASP A 263 -20.96 2.63 -5.04
CA ASP A 263 -20.48 1.41 -4.40
C ASP A 263 -19.82 0.43 -5.40
N ALA A 264 -19.09 -0.55 -4.86
CA ALA A 264 -18.37 -1.53 -5.66
C ALA A 264 -19.29 -2.41 -6.53
N ALA A 265 -20.52 -2.70 -6.08
CA ALA A 265 -21.45 -3.55 -6.81
C ALA A 265 -22.00 -2.85 -8.06
N ALA A 266 -22.37 -1.58 -7.93
CA ALA A 266 -22.82 -0.73 -9.03
C ALA A 266 -21.72 -0.54 -10.08
N VAL A 267 -20.46 -0.35 -9.66
CA VAL A 267 -19.33 -0.24 -10.58
C VAL A 267 -19.02 -1.58 -11.27
N ALA A 268 -19.04 -2.68 -10.53
CA ALA A 268 -18.85 -4.02 -11.10
C ALA A 268 -19.95 -4.38 -12.11
N ALA A 269 -21.20 -4.02 -11.84
CA ALA A 269 -22.32 -4.23 -12.76
C ALA A 269 -22.13 -3.48 -14.09
N GLU A 270 -21.69 -2.21 -14.03
CA GLU A 270 -21.39 -1.43 -15.24
C GLU A 270 -20.22 -2.02 -16.04
N ILE A 271 -19.14 -2.45 -15.37
CA ILE A 271 -18.00 -3.09 -16.04
C ILE A 271 -18.45 -4.34 -16.81
N ARG A 272 -19.34 -5.15 -16.21
CA ARG A 272 -19.95 -6.30 -16.89
C ARG A 272 -20.80 -5.87 -18.08
N GLN A 273 -21.68 -4.88 -17.91
CA GLN A 273 -22.57 -4.40 -18.96
C GLN A 273 -21.81 -3.86 -20.17
N LYS A 274 -20.70 -3.17 -19.92
CA LYS A 274 -19.84 -2.58 -20.96
C LYS A 274 -18.84 -3.58 -21.55
N SER A 275 -18.75 -4.80 -21.01
CA SER A 275 -17.72 -5.79 -21.36
C SER A 275 -16.30 -5.19 -21.31
N ALA A 276 -16.04 -4.36 -20.29
CA ALA A 276 -14.79 -3.64 -20.15
C ALA A 276 -13.65 -4.60 -19.73
N GLY A 277 -12.73 -4.88 -20.66
CA GLY A 277 -11.64 -5.85 -20.43
C GLY A 277 -10.46 -5.30 -19.64
N ILE A 278 -10.09 -4.03 -19.83
CA ILE A 278 -8.92 -3.42 -19.17
C ILE A 278 -9.33 -2.09 -18.53
N ILE A 279 -9.07 -1.94 -17.22
CA ILE A 279 -9.44 -0.75 -16.44
C ILE A 279 -8.24 -0.21 -15.63
N LEU A 280 -7.92 1.06 -15.83
CA LEU A 280 -6.92 1.79 -15.04
C LEU A 280 -7.58 2.64 -13.94
N TRP A 281 -7.15 2.40 -12.71
CA TRP A 281 -7.57 3.08 -11.51
C TRP A 281 -6.51 4.10 -11.11
N SER A 282 -6.89 5.30 -10.67
CA SER A 282 -5.88 6.17 -10.04
C SER A 282 -5.44 5.59 -8.70
N ASP A 283 -4.30 6.06 -8.21
CA ASP A 283 -3.75 5.66 -6.91
C ASP A 283 -4.32 6.48 -5.74
N ALA A 284 -5.41 7.23 -5.97
CA ALA A 284 -6.11 7.98 -4.95
C ALA A 284 -6.57 7.07 -3.80
N PRO A 285 -6.55 7.52 -2.52
CA PRO A 285 -6.85 6.66 -1.36
C PRO A 285 -8.17 5.90 -1.47
N GLN A 286 -9.24 6.55 -1.93
CA GLN A 286 -10.55 5.93 -2.13
C GLN A 286 -10.54 4.86 -3.24
N MET A 287 -9.71 5.03 -4.28
CA MET A 287 -9.58 4.04 -5.35
C MET A 287 -8.78 2.82 -4.92
N ARG A 288 -7.86 2.97 -3.95
CA ARG A 288 -7.16 1.84 -3.31
C ARG A 288 -8.09 0.96 -2.48
N VAL A 289 -9.29 1.44 -2.15
CA VAL A 289 -10.36 0.66 -1.47
C VAL A 289 -11.38 0.13 -2.47
N LEU A 290 -11.85 0.98 -3.38
CA LEU A 290 -12.89 0.61 -4.35
C LEU A 290 -12.39 -0.40 -5.40
N ALA A 291 -11.18 -0.24 -5.94
CA ALA A 291 -10.65 -1.11 -7.00
C ALA A 291 -10.53 -2.58 -6.55
N PRO A 292 -9.97 -2.90 -5.36
CA PRO A 292 -9.92 -4.30 -4.92
C PRO A 292 -11.31 -4.86 -4.56
N GLN A 293 -12.24 -4.06 -4.03
CA GLN A 293 -13.63 -4.51 -3.84
C GLN A 293 -14.27 -4.92 -5.17
N VAL A 294 -14.15 -4.07 -6.20
CA VAL A 294 -14.64 -4.36 -7.55
C VAL A 294 -13.94 -5.60 -8.14
N ALA A 295 -12.63 -5.74 -7.94
CA ALA A 295 -11.88 -6.92 -8.41
C ALA A 295 -12.39 -8.21 -7.75
N GLY A 296 -12.68 -8.16 -6.44
CA GLY A 296 -13.30 -9.26 -5.70
C GLY A 296 -14.65 -9.70 -6.27
N LEU A 297 -15.51 -8.73 -6.58
CA LEU A 297 -16.85 -9.00 -7.15
C LEU A 297 -16.79 -9.52 -8.58
N LEU A 298 -15.82 -9.07 -9.38
CA LEU A 298 -15.67 -9.48 -10.78
C LEU A 298 -14.87 -10.77 -10.97
N GLY A 299 -14.09 -11.17 -9.97
CA GLY A 299 -13.06 -12.20 -10.17
C GLY A 299 -11.90 -11.70 -11.05
N ALA A 300 -11.69 -10.38 -11.09
CA ALA A 300 -10.69 -9.73 -11.94
C ALA A 300 -9.29 -9.78 -11.34
N GLY A 301 -8.26 -9.71 -12.18
CA GLY A 301 -6.90 -9.49 -11.70
C GLY A 301 -6.64 -8.01 -11.47
N LEU A 302 -6.06 -7.67 -10.33
CA LEU A 302 -5.71 -6.29 -9.97
C LEU A 302 -4.24 -6.19 -9.59
N CYS A 303 -3.45 -5.44 -10.37
CA CYS A 303 -2.11 -5.04 -9.96
C CYS A 303 -2.16 -3.67 -9.28
N ALA A 304 -1.67 -3.59 -8.03
CA ALA A 304 -1.61 -2.33 -7.31
C ALA A 304 -0.30 -1.56 -7.59
N ASP A 305 -0.31 -0.25 -7.39
CA ASP A 305 0.87 0.64 -7.40
C ASP A 305 1.77 0.54 -8.65
N CYS A 306 1.18 0.49 -9.84
CA CYS A 306 1.94 0.39 -11.09
C CYS A 306 2.69 1.68 -11.40
N THR A 307 4.01 1.55 -11.63
CA THR A 307 4.91 2.64 -12.04
C THR A 307 5.00 2.78 -13.56
N GLU A 308 4.87 1.66 -14.26
CA GLU A 308 4.94 1.56 -15.72
C GLU A 308 3.93 0.52 -16.22
N LEU A 309 3.44 0.74 -17.45
CA LEU A 309 2.53 -0.15 -18.16
C LEU A 309 3.12 -0.43 -19.55
N LYS A 310 3.09 -1.69 -19.96
CA LYS A 310 3.46 -2.13 -21.31
C LYS A 310 2.33 -2.98 -21.89
N THR A 311 2.29 -3.10 -23.21
CA THR A 311 1.35 -3.99 -23.90
C THR A 311 1.97 -4.56 -25.16
N ASP A 312 1.50 -5.73 -25.58
CA ASP A 312 1.77 -6.34 -26.89
C ASP A 312 0.65 -6.03 -27.91
N GLY A 313 -0.33 -5.20 -27.53
CA GLY A 313 -1.53 -4.88 -28.32
C GLY A 313 -2.77 -5.67 -27.92
N GLU A 314 -2.61 -6.75 -27.15
CA GLU A 314 -3.70 -7.61 -26.67
C GLU A 314 -3.71 -7.69 -25.13
N ASN A 315 -2.54 -7.88 -24.52
CA ASN A 315 -2.35 -8.08 -23.10
C ASN A 315 -1.74 -6.84 -22.44
N LEU A 316 -2.13 -6.60 -21.18
CA LEU A 316 -1.50 -5.59 -20.34
C LEU A 316 -0.43 -6.23 -19.42
N PHE A 317 0.77 -5.66 -19.46
CA PHE A 317 1.87 -5.97 -18.55
C PHE A 317 2.04 -4.80 -17.58
N MET A 318 1.91 -5.09 -16.29
CA MET A 318 1.88 -4.12 -15.21
C MET A 318 3.19 -4.21 -14.43
N ILE A 319 3.95 -3.12 -14.38
CA ILE A 319 5.23 -3.07 -13.69
C ILE A 319 5.03 -2.31 -12.39
N ARG A 320 5.42 -2.92 -11.27
CA ARG A 320 5.29 -2.32 -9.94
C ARG A 320 6.48 -2.64 -9.03
N PRO A 321 6.79 -1.77 -8.06
CA PRO A 321 7.67 -2.12 -6.95
C PRO A 321 7.03 -3.15 -6.01
N ALA A 322 7.86 -3.98 -5.38
CA ALA A 322 7.50 -4.91 -4.31
C ALA A 322 8.62 -5.00 -3.26
N ALA A 323 8.37 -5.69 -2.15
CA ALA A 323 9.29 -5.84 -1.02
C ALA A 323 9.85 -4.50 -0.54
N GLY A 324 8.98 -3.55 -0.19
CA GLY A 324 9.37 -2.20 0.20
C GLY A 324 10.03 -1.40 -0.94
N GLY A 325 9.79 -1.79 -2.19
CA GLY A 325 10.35 -1.16 -3.39
C GLY A 325 11.75 -1.63 -3.80
N SER A 326 12.38 -2.52 -3.02
CA SER A 326 13.71 -3.07 -3.31
C SER A 326 13.77 -3.86 -4.61
N VAL A 327 12.65 -4.45 -5.03
CA VAL A 327 12.52 -5.17 -6.30
C VAL A 327 11.40 -4.57 -7.13
N THR A 328 11.51 -4.74 -8.45
CA THR A 328 10.45 -4.46 -9.41
C THR A 328 9.94 -5.78 -9.98
N ALA A 329 8.62 -5.90 -10.05
CA ALA A 329 7.92 -7.05 -10.59
C ALA A 329 7.13 -6.66 -11.85
N GLU A 330 7.25 -7.48 -12.88
CA GLU A 330 6.39 -7.43 -14.06
C GLU A 330 5.28 -8.47 -13.90
N ILE A 331 4.03 -8.02 -13.97
CA ILE A 331 2.84 -8.80 -13.65
C ILE A 331 1.90 -8.81 -14.87
N GLN A 332 1.35 -9.98 -15.16
CA GLN A 332 0.31 -10.16 -16.18
C GLN A 332 -0.97 -10.66 -15.51
N CYS A 333 -2.12 -10.23 -16.03
CA CYS A 333 -3.41 -10.78 -15.67
C CYS A 333 -3.86 -11.85 -16.68
N ARG A 334 -4.49 -12.90 -16.17
CA ARG A 334 -5.06 -14.03 -16.94
C ARG A 334 -6.58 -14.08 -16.89
N ALA A 335 -7.21 -13.20 -16.12
CA ALA A 335 -8.65 -13.10 -16.05
C ALA A 335 -9.19 -12.24 -17.22
N PRO A 336 -10.46 -12.43 -17.61
CA PRO A 336 -11.09 -11.62 -18.66
C PRO A 336 -11.09 -10.12 -18.36
N VAL A 337 -11.12 -9.75 -17.08
CA VAL A 337 -11.02 -8.37 -16.62
C VAL A 337 -9.67 -8.16 -15.95
N THR A 338 -8.87 -7.26 -16.54
CA THR A 338 -7.58 -6.80 -16.03
C THR A 338 -7.71 -5.40 -15.47
N MET A 339 -7.25 -5.22 -14.24
CA MET A 339 -7.29 -3.93 -13.55
C MET A 339 -5.89 -3.57 -13.06
N ALA A 340 -5.58 -2.28 -13.06
CA ALA A 340 -4.35 -1.77 -12.47
C ALA A 340 -4.61 -0.45 -11.75
N THR A 341 -4.12 -0.27 -10.52
CA THR A 341 -4.00 1.07 -9.95
C THR A 341 -2.68 1.68 -10.41
N VAL A 342 -2.72 2.85 -11.02
CA VAL A 342 -1.56 3.51 -11.61
C VAL A 342 -1.18 4.73 -10.80
N ARG A 343 0.12 4.94 -10.61
CA ARG A 343 0.61 6.18 -9.99
C ARG A 343 0.29 7.36 -10.87
N THR A 344 -0.66 8.16 -10.40
CA THR A 344 -0.96 9.48 -10.96
C THR A 344 0.05 10.47 -10.39
N ALA A 345 0.51 11.44 -11.17
CA ALA A 345 1.42 12.44 -10.64
C ALA A 345 0.66 13.24 -9.56
N GLY A 346 1.00 13.02 -8.28
CA GLY A 346 0.47 13.80 -7.17
C GLY A 346 1.00 15.24 -7.22
N SER A 347 0.08 16.20 -7.05
CA SER A 347 0.25 17.66 -6.93
C SER A 347 1.49 18.28 -7.60
N ASP A 348 1.24 19.10 -8.62
CA ASP A 348 2.21 20.01 -9.26
C ASP A 348 2.70 21.14 -8.33
N GLY A 349 3.09 20.81 -7.10
CA GLY A 349 3.87 21.71 -6.26
C GLY A 349 5.19 22.01 -6.96
N SER A 350 5.54 23.29 -7.07
CA SER A 350 6.81 23.73 -7.65
C SER A 350 7.99 23.21 -6.82
N ILE A 351 7.89 23.27 -5.50
CA ILE A 351 8.94 22.88 -4.57
C ILE A 351 8.34 22.07 -3.42
N ILE A 352 9.00 20.98 -3.05
CA ILE A 352 8.68 20.20 -1.85
C ILE A 352 9.94 20.08 -0.99
N PHE A 353 9.84 20.41 0.29
CA PHE A 353 10.85 20.15 1.30
C PHE A 353 10.43 18.98 2.17
N SER A 354 11.26 17.96 2.25
CA SER A 354 10.95 16.76 3.01
C SER A 354 11.92 16.57 4.16
N VAL A 355 11.37 16.39 5.35
CA VAL A 355 12.11 16.13 6.58
C VAL A 355 12.30 14.62 6.78
N GLY A 356 13.52 14.21 7.08
CA GLY A 356 13.87 12.87 7.55
C GLY A 356 14.23 12.85 9.03
N ARG A 357 14.42 11.65 9.59
CA ARG A 357 14.82 11.45 10.98
C ARG A 357 16.05 12.28 11.39
N GLY A 358 16.99 12.46 10.46
CA GLY A 358 18.20 13.26 10.70
C GLY A 358 17.96 14.76 10.85
N ALA A 359 16.75 15.26 10.61
CA ALA A 359 16.39 16.67 10.59
C ALA A 359 15.17 17.01 11.49
N GLU A 360 14.74 16.10 12.37
CA GLU A 360 13.56 16.30 13.24
C GLU A 360 13.67 17.55 14.11
N ARG A 361 14.88 17.86 14.60
CA ARG A 361 15.15 19.04 15.43
C ARG A 361 15.10 20.36 14.63
N ALA A 362 15.19 20.29 13.31
CA ALA A 362 15.24 21.43 12.41
C ALA A 362 13.88 21.72 11.72
N VAL A 363 12.82 20.96 12.04
CA VAL A 363 11.49 21.09 11.40
C VAL A 363 10.98 22.54 11.38
N GLY A 364 11.13 23.28 12.50
CA GLY A 364 10.71 24.69 12.58
C GLY A 364 11.42 25.58 11.56
N LYS A 365 12.76 25.51 11.50
CA LYS A 365 13.57 26.27 10.54
C LYS A 365 13.30 25.88 9.08
N ILE A 366 13.07 24.58 8.83
CA ILE A 366 12.73 24.09 7.49
C ILE A 366 11.36 24.65 7.05
N ARG A 367 10.38 24.74 7.96
CA ARG A 367 9.08 25.37 7.67
C ARG A 367 9.23 26.86 7.36
N GLU A 368 10.00 27.61 8.15
CA GLU A 368 10.27 29.03 7.86
C GLU A 368 10.91 29.22 6.48
N MET A 369 11.88 28.37 6.13
CA MET A 369 12.50 28.40 4.80
C MET A 369 11.52 28.00 3.69
N ALA A 370 10.64 27.03 3.96
CA ALA A 370 9.62 26.58 3.02
C ALA A 370 8.61 27.70 2.73
N ASP A 371 8.12 28.39 3.76
CA ASP A 371 7.17 29.50 3.63
C ASP A 371 7.77 30.63 2.77
N ARG A 372 9.05 30.96 2.99
CA ARG A 372 9.77 31.97 2.20
C ARG A 372 9.92 31.60 0.72
N LEU A 373 9.99 30.31 0.41
CA LEU A 373 10.20 29.79 -0.95
C LEU A 373 8.92 29.26 -1.60
N GLY A 374 7.79 29.32 -0.91
CA GLY A 374 6.52 28.74 -1.36
C GLY A 374 6.60 27.22 -1.56
N ALA A 375 7.36 26.53 -0.69
CA ALA A 375 7.51 25.08 -0.73
C ALA A 375 6.49 24.39 0.18
N GLU A 376 5.94 23.27 -0.28
CA GLU A 376 5.18 22.36 0.60
C GLU A 376 6.14 21.58 1.49
N VAL A 377 5.80 21.41 2.78
CA VAL A 377 6.59 20.62 3.72
C VAL A 377 5.98 19.24 3.91
N CYS A 378 6.76 18.21 3.65
CA CYS A 378 6.41 16.81 3.88
C CYS A 378 7.49 16.10 4.70
N CYS A 379 7.35 14.79 4.89
CA CYS A 379 8.30 14.04 5.69
C CYS A 379 8.40 12.56 5.31
N SER A 380 9.49 11.93 5.74
CA SER A 380 9.67 10.48 5.63
C SER A 380 8.80 9.73 6.64
N ARG A 381 8.58 8.44 6.38
CA ARG A 381 7.88 7.54 7.30
C ARG A 381 8.44 7.59 8.74
N ALA A 382 9.76 7.67 8.88
CA ALA A 382 10.40 7.69 10.18
C ALA A 382 9.95 8.86 11.05
N VAL A 383 9.68 10.03 10.46
CA VAL A 383 9.29 11.25 11.18
C VAL A 383 7.84 11.19 11.65
N VAL A 384 6.96 10.53 10.88
CA VAL A 384 5.56 10.31 11.31
C VAL A 384 5.43 9.19 12.32
N ASP A 385 6.21 8.11 12.17
CA ASP A 385 6.23 7.01 13.14
C ASP A 385 6.82 7.47 14.51
N ASP A 386 7.59 8.56 14.53
CA ASP A 386 8.14 9.22 15.74
C ASP A 386 7.24 10.38 16.26
N ASP A 387 6.01 10.54 15.71
CA ASP A 387 5.04 11.59 16.06
C ASP A 387 5.54 13.05 15.90
N VAL A 388 6.59 13.28 15.11
CA VAL A 388 7.16 14.64 14.89
C VAL A 388 6.34 15.45 13.89
N MET A 389 5.75 14.78 12.90
CA MET A 389 4.89 15.38 11.88
C MET A 389 3.69 14.49 11.59
N PRO A 390 2.57 15.05 11.11
CA PRO A 390 1.36 14.26 10.95
C PRO A 390 1.42 13.36 9.70
N TYR A 391 0.65 12.28 9.70
CA TYR A 391 0.68 11.24 8.67
C TYR A 391 0.23 11.70 7.27
N GLU A 392 -0.49 12.81 7.16
CA GLU A 392 -0.86 13.39 5.85
C GLU A 392 0.35 13.97 5.11
N CYS A 393 1.39 14.37 5.86
CA CYS A 393 2.66 14.86 5.33
C CYS A 393 3.59 13.74 4.87
N GLN A 394 3.24 12.46 5.05
CA GLN A 394 4.14 11.36 4.74
C GLN A 394 4.30 11.16 3.23
N VAL A 395 5.55 11.23 2.74
CA VAL A 395 5.95 10.81 1.39
C VAL A 395 6.62 9.44 1.46
N GLY A 396 6.32 8.57 0.49
CA GLY A 396 6.88 7.23 0.39
C GLY A 396 5.86 6.21 -0.11
N LEU A 397 6.29 4.96 -0.27
CA LEU A 397 5.48 3.84 -0.78
C LEU A 397 4.15 3.66 -0.03
N THR A 398 4.15 3.97 1.26
CA THR A 398 2.97 3.88 2.14
C THR A 398 2.31 5.24 2.41
N GLY A 399 2.79 6.30 1.78
CA GLY A 399 2.26 7.67 1.89
C GLY A 399 1.91 8.24 0.51
N ARG A 400 2.11 9.54 0.34
CA ARG A 400 1.89 10.24 -0.93
C ARG A 400 3.05 9.99 -1.89
N THR A 401 2.70 9.77 -3.16
CA THR A 401 3.64 9.91 -4.29
C THR A 401 3.59 11.36 -4.75
N VAL A 402 4.76 11.98 -4.95
CA VAL A 402 4.88 13.38 -5.34
C VAL A 402 5.82 13.51 -6.54
N ALA A 403 5.55 14.48 -7.42
CA ALA A 403 6.38 14.73 -8.59
C ALA A 403 6.72 16.22 -8.74
N PRO A 404 7.33 16.88 -7.74
CA PRO A 404 7.57 18.32 -7.79
C PRO A 404 8.63 18.68 -8.85
N LYS A 405 8.70 19.96 -9.23
CA LYS A 405 9.86 20.42 -10.04
C LYS A 405 11.15 20.32 -9.23
N VAL A 406 11.11 20.67 -7.95
CA VAL A 406 12.25 20.58 -7.03
C VAL A 406 11.84 19.84 -5.76
N TYR A 407 12.62 18.85 -5.38
CA TYR A 407 12.47 18.11 -4.14
C TYR A 407 13.73 18.26 -3.31
N VAL A 408 13.62 18.75 -2.07
CA VAL A 408 14.76 18.90 -1.15
C VAL A 408 14.59 17.95 0.04
N ALA A 409 15.54 17.03 0.18
CA ALA A 409 15.56 16.00 1.20
C ALA A 409 16.48 16.41 2.35
N PHE A 410 15.92 16.75 3.51
CA PHE A 410 16.65 17.14 4.70
C PHE A 410 16.80 15.96 5.66
N GLY A 411 18.01 15.44 5.86
CA GLY A 411 18.26 14.37 6.84
C GLY A 411 17.58 13.04 6.52
N ILE A 412 17.29 12.77 5.24
CA ILE A 412 16.70 11.51 4.76
C ILE A 412 17.82 10.55 4.35
N SER A 413 17.69 9.28 4.71
CA SER A 413 18.71 8.24 4.46
C SER A 413 18.75 7.72 3.02
N GLY A 414 17.67 7.88 2.24
CA GLY A 414 17.54 7.34 0.88
C GLY A 414 16.99 5.92 0.83
N ALA A 415 16.16 5.54 1.80
CA ALA A 415 15.44 4.28 1.76
C ALA A 415 14.61 4.15 0.47
N VAL A 416 14.64 2.98 -0.17
CA VAL A 416 13.97 2.77 -1.48
C VAL A 416 12.47 3.04 -1.40
N GLN A 417 11.84 2.71 -0.27
CA GLN A 417 10.44 3.01 0.05
C GLN A 417 10.14 4.50 -0.09
N HIS A 418 11.07 5.37 0.31
CA HIS A 418 10.93 6.82 0.19
C HIS A 418 11.18 7.25 -1.25
N MET A 419 12.27 6.76 -1.85
CA MET A 419 12.71 7.20 -3.18
C MET A 419 11.74 6.81 -4.31
N CYS A 420 11.06 5.66 -4.20
CA CYS A 420 10.02 5.27 -5.14
C CYS A 420 8.90 6.33 -5.27
N ALA A 421 8.63 7.10 -4.22
CA ALA A 421 7.56 8.11 -4.22
C ALA A 421 7.99 9.47 -4.78
N VAL A 422 9.29 9.68 -5.02
CA VAL A 422 9.87 10.95 -5.49
C VAL A 422 10.68 10.77 -6.78
N GLU A 423 10.69 9.58 -7.36
CA GLU A 423 11.48 9.22 -8.55
C GLU A 423 11.21 10.16 -9.74
N ARG A 424 9.97 10.66 -9.85
CA ARG A 424 9.49 11.57 -10.90
C ARG A 424 9.76 13.05 -10.63
N ALA A 425 10.43 13.39 -9.52
CA ALA A 425 10.82 14.76 -9.25
C ALA A 425 11.77 15.28 -10.36
N GLY A 426 11.63 16.55 -10.73
CA GLY A 426 12.49 17.17 -11.74
C GLY A 426 13.94 17.21 -11.27
N THR A 427 14.19 17.86 -10.15
CA THR A 427 15.50 17.93 -9.48
C THR A 427 15.37 17.50 -8.02
N VAL A 428 16.26 16.61 -7.58
CA VAL A 428 16.38 16.15 -6.19
C VAL A 428 17.65 16.73 -5.59
N ILE A 429 17.51 17.47 -4.50
CA ILE A 429 18.61 18.01 -3.70
C ILE A 429 18.59 17.31 -2.35
N ALA A 430 19.72 16.78 -1.89
CA ALA A 430 19.82 16.11 -0.60
C ALA A 430 20.77 16.86 0.33
N VAL A 431 20.34 17.10 1.57
CA VAL A 431 21.16 17.62 2.67
C VAL A 431 21.27 16.54 3.72
N ASN A 432 22.49 16.03 3.94
CA ASN A 432 22.73 14.98 4.92
C ASN A 432 24.14 15.10 5.48
N LYS A 433 24.28 14.96 6.81
CA LYS A 433 25.58 14.99 7.48
C LYS A 433 26.49 13.82 7.10
N ASP A 434 25.90 12.67 6.75
CA ASP A 434 26.65 11.50 6.33
C ASP A 434 26.86 11.53 4.81
N LYS A 435 28.10 11.80 4.38
CA LYS A 435 28.51 11.80 2.97
C LYS A 435 28.25 10.47 2.24
N ASN A 436 28.15 9.37 2.97
CA ASN A 436 27.92 8.03 2.42
C ASN A 436 26.43 7.63 2.46
N ALA A 437 25.53 8.54 2.82
CA ALA A 437 24.11 8.26 2.85
C ALA A 437 23.59 7.88 1.45
N LYS A 438 22.80 6.81 1.38
CA LYS A 438 22.20 6.31 0.12
C LYS A 438 21.35 7.34 -0.61
N ILE A 439 20.87 8.38 0.08
CA ILE A 439 20.09 9.46 -0.55
C ILE A 439 20.87 10.14 -1.70
N PHE A 440 22.19 10.20 -1.62
CA PHE A 440 23.01 10.78 -2.68
C PHE A 440 23.00 9.93 -3.95
N ASP A 441 22.73 8.62 -3.89
CA ASP A 441 22.57 7.80 -5.09
C ASP A 441 21.32 8.20 -5.90
N TYR A 442 20.39 8.95 -5.30
CA TYR A 442 19.12 9.36 -5.89
C TYR A 442 18.98 10.89 -5.99
N ALA A 443 20.04 11.64 -5.72
CA ALA A 443 20.05 13.10 -5.76
C ALA A 443 20.83 13.62 -6.97
N ASP A 444 20.36 14.71 -7.57
CA ASP A 444 21.12 15.47 -8.56
C ASP A 444 22.19 16.34 -7.87
N TYR A 445 21.85 16.87 -6.69
CA TYR A 445 22.74 17.70 -5.89
C TYR A 445 22.80 17.22 -4.44
N GLY A 446 24.00 17.21 -3.87
CA GLY A 446 24.24 16.81 -2.49
C GLY A 446 24.91 17.91 -1.67
N ILE A 447 24.47 18.11 -0.44
CA ILE A 447 25.09 18.99 0.54
C ILE A 447 25.43 18.15 1.77
N VAL A 448 26.72 18.10 2.11
CA VAL A 448 27.21 17.42 3.31
C VAL A 448 27.31 18.45 4.43
N ALA A 449 26.25 18.54 5.23
CA ALA A 449 26.15 19.48 6.34
C ALA A 449 25.23 18.91 7.43
N GLU A 450 25.40 19.42 8.66
CA GLU A 450 24.35 19.29 9.67
C GLU A 450 23.14 20.11 9.22
N VAL A 451 21.95 19.50 9.30
CA VAL A 451 20.67 20.13 8.96
C VAL A 451 20.16 20.89 10.17
#